data_AF-A0A645JMH3-F1
#
_entry.id   AF-A0A645JMH3-F1
#
_cell.length_a   1.000
_cell.length_b   1.000
_cell.length_c   1.000
_cell.angle_alpha   90.00
_cell.angle_beta   90.00
_cell.angle_gamma   90.00
#
_symmetry.space_group_name_H-M   'P 1'
#
loop_
_entity.id
_entity.type
_entity.pdbx_description
1 polymer ?
#
loop_
_entity_poly.entity_id
_entity_poly.type
_entity_poly.pdbx_seq_one_letter_code
_entity_poly.pdbx_strand_id
1 'polypeptide(L)'
;MILAIHAVLLALLAKIFKLDLFTCAVASLANIGAVAAAPIIAAAYKETLVPVGVLMALMGYVLGTFGGLTVAKMLSMIAGV
;
A
#
# COMPACT_ATOMS: atom_id res chain seq x y z
N MET A 1 2.94 11.62 13.15
CA MET A 1 2.54 12.63 12.15
C MET A 1 2.30 12.02 10.77
N ILE A 2 3.23 11.24 10.20
CA ILE A 2 3.12 10.64 8.86
C ILE A 2 1.84 9.80 8.69
N LEU A 3 1.53 8.91 9.65
CA LEU A 3 0.30 8.10 9.61
C LEU A 3 -0.99 8.92 9.67
N ALA A 4 -0.98 10.08 10.34
CA ALA A 4 -2.14 10.96 10.36
C ALA A 4 -2.36 11.62 9.00
N ILE A 5 -1.29 12.08 8.35
CA ILE A 5 -1.34 12.62 6.98
C ILE A 5 -1.80 11.53 6.01
N HIS A 6 -1.25 10.33 6.12
CA HIS A 6 -1.65 9.17 5.32
C HIS A 6 -3.13 8.85 5.48
N ALA A 7 -3.62 8.76 6.72
CA ALA A 7 -5.03 8.45 7.00
C ALA A 7 -5.98 9.52 6.45
N VAL A 8 -5.63 10.81 6.59
CA VAL A 8 -6.41 11.93 6.04
C VAL A 8 -6.43 11.87 4.51
N LEU A 9 -5.28 11.65 3.88
CA LEU A 9 -5.18 11.54 2.42
C LEU A 9 -5.98 10.34 1.90
N LEU A 10 -5.86 9.19 2.57
CA LEU A 10 -6.58 7.97 2.22
C LEU A 10 -8.10 8.17 2.36
N ALA A 11 -8.57 8.82 3.43
CA ALA A 11 -9.98 9.14 3.62
C ALA A 11 -10.52 10.08 2.54
N LEU A 12 -9.71 11.05 2.12
CA LEU A 12 -10.07 12.00 1.06
C LEU A 12 -10.18 11.29 -0.30
N LEU A 13 -9.21 10.43 -0.62
CA LEU A 13 -9.25 9.57 -1.82
C LEU A 13 -10.43 8.60 -1.76
N ALA A 14 -10.69 7.97 -0.63
CA ALA A 14 -11.84 7.06 -0.47
C ALA A 14 -13.16 7.76 -0.77
N LYS A 15 -13.31 9.02 -0.36
CA LYS A 15 -14.50 9.83 -0.65
C LYS A 15 -14.61 10.20 -2.13
N ILE A 16 -13.51 10.53 -2.80
CA ILE A 16 -13.48 10.88 -4.22
C ILE A 16 -13.82 9.66 -5.09
N PHE A 17 -13.15 8.54 -4.84
CA PHE A 17 -13.29 7.31 -5.62
C PHE A 17 -14.47 6.43 -5.17
N LYS A 18 -15.20 6.85 -4.13
CA LYS A 18 -16.30 6.10 -3.51
C LYS A 18 -15.89 4.67 -3.13
N LEU A 19 -14.70 4.55 -2.56
CA LEU A 19 -14.17 3.26 -2.09
C LEU A 19 -14.85 2.87 -0.78
N ASP A 20 -15.12 1.57 -0.66
CA ASP A 20 -15.59 0.98 0.59
C ASP A 20 -14.45 0.89 1.62
N LEU A 21 -14.83 0.76 2.89
CA LEU A 21 -13.88 0.72 4.00
C LEU A 21 -12.97 -0.52 3.95
N PHE A 22 -13.45 -1.62 3.37
CA PHE A 22 -12.68 -2.85 3.19
C PHE A 22 -11.52 -2.63 2.20
N THR A 23 -11.82 -2.10 1.02
CA THR A 23 -10.82 -1.80 -0.01
C THR A 23 -9.81 -0.80 0.53
N CYS A 24 -10.26 0.19 1.30
CA CYS A 24 -9.38 1.16 1.95
C CYS A 24 -8.41 0.51 2.96
N ALA A 25 -8.92 -0.40 3.81
CA ALA A 25 -8.12 -1.10 4.80
C ALA A 25 -7.06 -2.00 4.14
N VAL A 26 -7.47 -2.81 3.14
CA VAL A 26 -6.58 -3.70 2.40
C VAL A 26 -5.52 -2.91 1.63
N ALA A 27 -5.89 -1.82 0.96
CA ALA A 27 -4.95 -0.97 0.23
C ALA A 27 -3.92 -0.29 1.16
N SER A 28 -4.35 0.20 2.33
CA SER A 28 -3.43 0.80 3.29
C SER A 28 -2.44 -0.23 3.86
N LEU A 29 -2.90 -1.45 4.14
CA LEU A 29 -2.04 -2.56 4.57
C LEU A 29 -1.09 -3.04 3.47
N ALA A 30 -1.53 -3.03 2.21
CA ALA A 30 -0.67 -3.37 1.07
C ALA A 30 0.46 -2.35 0.86
N ASN A 31 0.25 -1.08 1.24
CA ASN A 31 1.22 0.00 0.98
C ASN A 31 2.13 0.33 2.18
N ILE A 32 1.58 0.44 3.39
CA ILE A 32 2.34 0.78 4.61
C ILE A 32 2.47 -0.43 5.54
N GLY A 33 1.48 -1.32 5.52
CA GLY A 33 1.53 -2.55 6.30
C GLY A 33 2.48 -3.59 5.70
N ALA A 34 2.57 -4.74 6.38
CA ALA A 34 3.25 -5.90 5.82
C ALA A 34 2.43 -6.45 4.63
N VAL A 35 3.11 -6.71 3.51
CA VAL A 35 2.57 -7.38 2.31
C VAL A 35 1.82 -8.67 2.68
N ALA A 36 2.30 -9.39 3.71
CA ALA A 36 1.65 -10.59 4.22
C ALA A 36 0.31 -10.35 4.96
N ALA A 37 0.08 -9.15 5.50
CA ALA A 37 -1.11 -8.84 6.31
C ALA A 37 -2.35 -8.45 5.49
N ALA A 38 -2.17 -7.91 4.28
CA ALA A 38 -3.30 -7.51 3.43
C ALA A 38 -4.20 -8.69 2.98
N PRO A 39 -3.66 -9.87 2.58
CA PRO A 39 -4.48 -11.06 2.30
C PRO A 39 -5.19 -11.61 3.54
N ILE A 40 -4.56 -11.50 4.71
CA ILE A 40 -5.11 -12.00 5.98
C ILE A 40 -6.35 -11.19 6.37
N ILE A 41 -6.27 -9.86 6.33
CA ILE A 41 -7.45 -9.01 6.52
C ILE A 41 -8.48 -9.29 5.43
N ALA A 42 -8.06 -9.50 4.18
CA ALA A 42 -9.01 -9.81 3.12
C ALA A 42 -9.82 -11.09 3.39
N ALA A 43 -9.14 -12.14 3.88
CA ALA A 43 -9.76 -13.39 4.31
C ALA A 43 -10.75 -13.18 5.47
N ALA A 44 -10.41 -12.29 6.41
CA ALA A 44 -11.28 -11.98 7.55
C ALA A 44 -12.60 -11.32 7.14
N TYR A 45 -12.64 -10.64 5.99
CA TYR A 45 -13.89 -10.10 5.43
C TYR A 45 -14.63 -11.14 4.58
N LYS A 46 -14.00 -11.66 3.52
CA LYS A 46 -14.52 -12.75 2.68
C LYS A 46 -13.38 -13.49 1.99
N GLU A 47 -13.43 -14.81 1.98
CA GLU A 47 -12.42 -15.64 1.30
C GLU A 47 -12.30 -15.32 -0.20
N THR A 48 -13.38 -14.93 -0.86
CA THR A 48 -13.38 -14.52 -2.29
C THR A 48 -12.56 -13.26 -2.56
N LEU A 49 -12.22 -12.48 -1.52
CA LEU A 49 -11.44 -11.24 -1.62
C LEU A 49 -9.94 -11.47 -1.36
N VAL A 50 -9.54 -12.66 -0.92
CA VAL A 50 -8.13 -13.01 -0.68
C VAL A 50 -7.26 -12.80 -1.92
N PRO A 51 -7.65 -13.25 -3.14
CA PRO A 51 -6.85 -13.01 -4.34
C PRO A 51 -6.64 -11.52 -4.62
N VAL A 52 -7.66 -10.69 -4.36
CA VAL A 52 -7.57 -9.23 -4.52
C VAL A 52 -6.57 -8.65 -3.52
N GLY A 53 -6.62 -9.10 -2.26
CA GLY A 53 -5.66 -8.71 -1.24
C GLY A 53 -4.21 -9.10 -1.60
N VAL A 54 -4.00 -10.29 -2.16
CA VAL A 54 -2.68 -10.74 -2.66
C VAL A 54 -2.20 -9.87 -3.81
N LEU A 55 -3.05 -9.59 -4.80
CA LEU A 55 -2.69 -8.74 -5.94
C LEU A 55 -2.34 -7.32 -5.49
N MET A 56 -3.14 -6.73 -4.59
CA MET A 56 -2.84 -5.41 -4.02
C MET A 56 -1.51 -5.40 -3.26
N ALA A 57 -1.23 -6.43 -2.46
CA ALA A 57 0.00 -6.56 -1.71
C ALA A 57 1.23 -6.66 -2.63
N LEU A 58 1.15 -7.48 -3.69
CA LEU A 58 2.21 -7.60 -4.69
C LEU A 58 2.45 -6.27 -5.42
N MET A 59 1.38 -5.55 -5.77
CA MET A 59 1.51 -4.24 -6.41
C MET A 59 2.26 -3.25 -5.51
N GLY A 60 1.91 -3.19 -4.22
CA GLY A 60 2.60 -2.37 -3.23
C GLY A 60 4.08 -2.73 -3.10
N TYR A 61 4.40 -4.03 -3.08
CA TYR A 61 5.78 -4.51 -3.03
C TYR A 61 6.60 -4.09 -4.26
N VAL A 62 6.05 -4.29 -5.46
CA VAL A 62 6.71 -3.95 -6.73
C VAL A 62 6.97 -2.44 -6.79
N LEU A 63 5.94 -1.62 -6.57
CA LEU A 63 6.05 -0.17 -6.61
C LEU A 63 7.00 0.37 -5.54
N GLY A 64 6.90 -0.16 -4.31
CA GLY A 64 7.79 0.21 -3.21
C GLY A 64 9.25 -0.14 -3.51
N THR A 65 9.51 -1.30 -4.11
CA THR A 65 10.86 -1.73 -4.50
C THR A 65 11.43 -0.82 -5.58
N PHE A 66 10.68 -0.57 -6.66
CA PHE A 66 11.13 0.33 -7.73
C PHE A 66 11.36 1.76 -7.22
N GLY A 67 10.46 2.29 -6.38
CA GLY A 67 10.61 3.59 -5.72
C GLY A 67 11.85 3.64 -4.83
N GLY A 68 12.08 2.61 -4.02
CA GLY A 68 13.26 2.49 -3.18
C GLY A 68 14.57 2.45 -3.99
N LEU A 69 14.62 1.67 -5.07
CA LEU A 69 15.79 1.61 -5.95
C LEU A 69 16.06 2.94 -6.66
N THR A 70 15.01 3.63 -7.10
CA THR A 70 15.18 4.95 -7.76
C THR A 70 15.72 5.98 -6.79
N VAL A 71 15.20 6.02 -5.55
CA VAL A 71 15.75 6.87 -4.49
C VAL A 71 17.20 6.49 -4.17
N ALA A 72 17.50 5.19 -4.03
CA ALA A 72 18.86 4.73 -3.78
C ALA A 72 19.83 5.16 -4.88
N LYS A 73 19.41 5.07 -6.15
CA LYS A 73 20.21 5.50 -7.30
C LYS A 73 20.41 7.02 -7.33
N MET A 74 19.37 7.80 -6.99
CA MET A 74 19.50 9.26 -6.85
C MET A 74 20.48 9.63 -5.73
N LEU A 75 20.40 8.96 -4.58
CA LEU A 75 21.32 9.19 -3.48
C LEU A 75 22.76 8.80 -3.85
N SER A 76 22.97 7.69 -4.56
CA SER A 76 24.30 7.28 -5.04
C SER A 76 24.91 8.36 -5.95
N MET A 77 24.11 8.88 -6.88
CA MET A 77 24.53 9.95 -7.80
C MET A 77 24.90 11.25 -7.08
N ILE A 78 24.18 11.60 -6.00
CA ILE A 78 24.49 12.77 -5.16
C ILE A 78 25.72 12.51 -4.28
N ALA A 79 25.88 11.28 -3.77
CA ALA A 79 27.01 10.87 -2.97
C ALA A 79 28.32 10.72 -3.77
N GLY A 80 28.24 10.72 -5.10
CA GLY A 80 29.40 10.62 -5.98
C GLY A 80 29.99 9.20 -6.10
N VAL A 81 29.20 8.17 -5.78
CA VAL A 81 29.53 6.74 -5.92
C VAL A 81 28.67 6.13 -7.03
#